data_AF-A0A0J7KUM5-F1
#
_entry.id   AF-A0A0J7KUM5-F1
#
_cell.length_a   1.000
_cell.length_b   1.000
_cell.length_c   1.000
_cell.angle_alpha   90.00
_cell.angle_beta   90.00
_cell.angle_gamma   90.00
#
_symmetry.space_group_name_H-M   'P 1'
#
loop_
_entity.id
_entity.type
_entity.pdbx_description
1 polymer ?
#
loop_
_entity_poly.entity_id
_entity_poly.type
_entity_poly.pdbx_seq_one_letter_code
_entity_poly.pdbx_strand_id
1 'polypeptide(L)'
;MEACNAVEREVDKVLSKFGAINEHAEAVLRDLINHIQSLKKDLEEAPPNQELTAGQVQMVKQAMTKVRDTVQRLATDHRDLHSTVSKVGKAIDRNFIADFASTSREDVFSGPEKSHLLNQVICQHFYRQGMLDIADELAATIIDIFRKQGLKPMKAERNHLQN
;
A
#
# COMPACT_ATOMS: atom_id res chain seq x y z
N MET A 1 -8.65 8.27 11.01
CA MET A 1 -7.30 8.88 10.89
C MET A 1 -6.23 8.03 11.59
N GLU A 2 -6.51 7.45 12.76
CA GLU A 2 -5.56 6.58 13.48
C GLU A 2 -5.04 5.37 12.68
N ALA A 3 -5.92 4.69 11.93
CA ALA A 3 -5.55 3.58 11.04
C ALA A 3 -4.48 3.99 10.01
N CYS A 4 -4.63 5.17 9.38
CA CYS A 4 -3.66 5.71 8.45
C CYS A 4 -2.34 6.03 9.15
N ASN A 5 -2.40 6.72 10.29
CA ASN A 5 -1.21 7.08 11.08
C ASN A 5 -0.43 5.85 11.55
N ALA A 6 -1.12 4.74 11.84
CA ALA A 6 -0.49 3.48 12.24
C ALA A 6 0.31 2.83 11.09
N VAL A 7 -0.21 2.90 9.86
CA VAL A 7 0.51 2.42 8.67
C VAL A 7 1.66 3.36 8.31
N GLU A 8 1.43 4.67 8.36
CA GLU A 8 2.44 5.69 8.09
C GLU A 8 3.69 5.50 8.96
N ARG A 9 3.52 5.23 10.26
CA ARG A 9 4.64 4.92 11.17
C ARG A 9 5.48 3.72 10.76
N GLU A 10 4.88 2.69 10.16
CA GLU A 10 5.64 1.54 9.66
C GLU A 10 6.33 1.86 8.32
N VAL A 11 5.70 2.68 7.47
CA VAL A 11 6.32 3.19 6.25
C VAL A 11 7.55 4.04 6.56
N ASP A 12 7.48 4.94 7.53
CA ASP A 12 8.61 5.77 7.95
C ASP A 12 9.81 4.93 8.41
N LYS A 13 9.56 3.83 9.13
CA LYS A 13 10.61 2.89 9.55
C LYS A 13 11.28 2.21 8.35
N VAL A 14 10.49 1.84 7.33
CA VAL A 14 11.03 1.27 6.09
C VAL A 14 11.90 2.31 5.38
N LEU A 15 11.40 3.52 5.19
CA LEU A 15 12.11 4.60 4.50
C LEU A 15 13.41 4.97 5.22
N SER A 16 13.37 5.10 6.55
CA SER A 16 14.56 5.39 7.35
C SER A 16 15.61 4.28 7.24
N LYS A 17 15.21 3.01 7.38
CA LYS A 17 16.13 1.87 7.27
C LYS A 17 16.71 1.74 5.85
N PHE A 18 15.87 1.90 4.83
CA PHE A 18 16.29 1.86 3.43
C PHE A 18 17.28 2.99 3.11
N GLY A 19 16.98 4.21 3.55
CA GLY A 19 17.86 5.37 3.38
C GLY A 19 19.24 5.14 3.98
N ALA A 20 19.30 4.68 5.24
CA ALA A 20 20.57 4.39 5.92
C ALA A 20 21.40 3.32 5.20
N ILE A 21 20.76 2.24 4.72
CA ILE A 21 21.44 1.19 3.95
C ILE A 21 21.96 1.76 2.62
N ASN A 22 21.14 2.55 1.93
CA ASN A 22 21.51 3.11 0.63
C ASN A 22 22.69 4.10 0.75
N GLU A 23 22.63 5.03 1.72
CA GLU A 23 23.71 5.99 1.97
C GLU A 23 25.04 5.27 2.28
N HIS A 24 24.99 4.27 3.17
CA HIS A 24 26.18 3.49 3.50
C HIS A 24 26.70 2.70 2.30
N ALA A 25 25.82 2.03 1.56
CA ALA A 25 26.19 1.24 0.39
C ALA A 25 26.81 2.11 -0.71
N GLU A 26 26.20 3.26 -1.01
CA GLU A 26 26.72 4.19 -2.00
C GLU A 26 28.11 4.71 -1.64
N ALA A 27 28.33 5.09 -0.37
CA ALA A 27 29.64 5.56 0.08
C ALA A 27 30.72 4.47 -0.08
N VAL A 28 30.46 3.27 0.46
CA VAL A 28 31.45 2.18 0.43
C VAL A 28 31.70 1.67 -0.98
N LEU A 29 30.66 1.53 -1.81
CA LEU A 29 30.83 1.10 -3.20
C LEU A 29 31.60 2.13 -4.01
N ARG A 30 31.37 3.43 -3.79
CA ARG A 30 32.12 4.51 -4.45
C ARG A 30 33.61 4.46 -4.08
N ASP A 31 33.93 4.26 -2.80
CA ASP A 31 35.31 4.13 -2.35
C ASP A 31 36.00 2.90 -2.97
N LEU A 32 35.30 1.77 -3.06
CA LEU A 32 35.82 0.57 -3.72
C LEU A 32 36.03 0.77 -5.22
N ILE A 33 35.09 1.44 -5.91
CA ILE A 33 35.22 1.78 -7.33
C ILE A 33 36.46 2.65 -7.54
N ASN A 34 36.62 3.72 -6.76
CA ASN A 34 37.77 4.61 -6.85
C ASN A 34 39.07 3.84 -6.61
N HIS A 35 39.11 2.98 -5.58
CA HIS A 35 40.29 2.18 -5.28
C HIS A 35 40.66 1.22 -6.43
N ILE A 36 39.68 0.53 -7.02
CA ILE A 36 39.91 -0.37 -8.16
C ILE A 36 40.37 0.41 -9.39
N GLN A 37 39.80 1.59 -9.64
CA GLN A 37 40.20 2.45 -10.75
C GLN A 37 41.65 2.93 -10.59
N SER A 38 42.06 3.32 -9.38
CA SER A 38 43.46 3.66 -9.09
C SER A 38 44.39 2.48 -9.33
N LEU A 39 44.07 1.30 -8.79
CA LEU A 39 44.85 0.08 -9.04
C LEU A 39 44.95 -0.24 -10.54
N LYS A 40 43.84 -0.12 -11.27
CA LYS A 40 43.83 -0.35 -12.72
C LYS A 40 44.76 0.63 -13.43
N LYS A 41 44.68 1.92 -13.12
CA LYS A 41 45.51 2.96 -13.72
C LYS A 41 47.01 2.69 -13.47
N ASP A 42 47.37 2.37 -12.23
CA ASP A 42 48.76 2.08 -11.85
C ASP A 42 49.32 0.86 -12.63
N LEU A 43 48.46 -0.10 -12.94
CA LEU A 43 48.83 -1.28 -13.74
C LEU A 43 48.93 -0.99 -15.24
N GLU A 44 48.13 -0.06 -15.76
CA GLU A 44 48.17 0.37 -17.16
C GLU A 44 49.36 1.28 -17.46
N GLU A 45 49.80 2.08 -16.49
CA GLU A 45 50.98 2.96 -16.60
C GLU A 45 52.32 2.21 -16.40
N ALA A 46 52.27 0.92 -16.05
CA ALA A 46 53.46 0.11 -15.88
C ALA A 46 54.15 -0.19 -17.23
N PRO A 47 55.50 -0.21 -17.27
CA PRO A 47 56.28 -0.66 -18.42
C PRO A 47 55.80 -2.00 -19.02
N PRO A 48 55.88 -2.15 -20.36
CA PRO A 48 55.54 -3.42 -21.01
C PRO A 48 56.39 -4.57 -20.44
N ASN A 49 55.77 -5.73 -20.21
CA ASN A 49 56.39 -6.93 -19.63
C ASN A 49 56.90 -6.79 -18.18
N GLN A 50 56.48 -5.76 -17.44
CA GLN A 50 56.74 -5.73 -16.00
C GLN A 50 55.88 -6.78 -15.28
N GLU A 51 56.54 -7.71 -14.59
CA GLU A 51 55.84 -8.66 -13.71
C GLU A 51 55.27 -7.96 -12.48
N LEU A 52 54.10 -8.41 -12.04
CA LEU A 52 53.48 -7.92 -10.81
C LEU A 52 54.33 -8.31 -9.60
N THR A 53 54.64 -7.33 -8.77
CA THR A 53 55.26 -7.60 -7.47
C THR A 53 54.30 -8.36 -6.56
N ALA A 54 54.84 -9.15 -5.62
CA ALA A 54 54.03 -9.85 -4.63
C ALA A 54 53.10 -8.90 -3.84
N GLY A 55 53.56 -7.67 -3.57
CA GLY A 55 52.77 -6.61 -2.95
C GLY A 55 51.58 -6.18 -3.80
N GLN A 56 51.77 -5.94 -5.10
CA GLN A 56 50.69 -5.59 -6.03
C GLN A 56 49.65 -6.72 -6.14
N VAL A 57 50.10 -7.97 -6.25
CA VAL A 57 49.20 -9.14 -6.24
C VAL A 57 48.37 -9.18 -4.95
N GLN A 58 49.00 -8.91 -3.80
CA GLN A 58 48.30 -8.87 -2.52
C GLN A 58 47.28 -7.73 -2.44
N MET A 59 47.61 -6.53 -2.93
CA MET A 59 46.68 -5.40 -2.97
C MET A 59 45.43 -5.73 -3.79
N VAL A 60 45.60 -6.31 -4.99
CA VAL A 60 44.46 -6.73 -5.83
C VAL A 60 43.61 -7.79 -5.14
N LYS A 61 44.23 -8.81 -4.52
CA LYS A 61 43.50 -9.84 -3.75
C LYS A 61 42.70 -9.25 -2.59
N GLN A 62 43.27 -8.27 -1.88
CA GLN A 62 42.59 -7.58 -0.78
C GLN A 62 41.41 -6.75 -1.29
N ALA A 63 41.58 -6.02 -2.41
CA ALA A 63 40.50 -5.28 -3.04
C ALA A 63 39.33 -6.20 -3.44
N MET A 64 39.64 -7.35 -4.07
CA MET A 64 38.62 -8.34 -4.45
C MET A 64 37.89 -8.93 -3.24
N THR A 65 38.62 -9.20 -2.17
CA THR A 65 38.02 -9.67 -0.90
C THR A 65 37.06 -8.63 -0.32
N LYS A 66 37.49 -7.36 -0.25
CA LYS A 66 36.65 -6.26 0.24
C LYS A 66 35.38 -6.06 -0.60
N VAL A 67 35.49 -6.17 -1.93
CA VAL A 67 34.32 -6.09 -2.83
C VAL A 67 33.34 -7.20 -2.52
N ARG A 68 33.80 -8.46 -2.47
CA ARG A 68 32.95 -9.61 -2.16
C ARG A 68 32.25 -9.42 -0.82
N ASP A 69 32.99 -9.08 0.22
CA ASP A 69 32.45 -8.96 1.58
C ASP A 69 31.43 -7.80 1.67
N THR A 70 31.67 -6.70 0.95
CA THR A 70 30.74 -5.56 0.87
C THR A 70 29.45 -5.93 0.16
N VAL A 71 29.53 -6.58 -1.01
CA VAL A 71 28.35 -7.03 -1.77
C VAL A 71 27.56 -8.07 -0.97
N GLN A 72 28.24 -8.97 -0.28
CA GLN A 72 27.59 -9.97 0.57
C GLN A 72 26.84 -9.32 1.74
N ARG A 73 27.44 -8.30 2.37
CA ARG A 73 26.77 -7.52 3.43
C ARG A 73 25.53 -6.81 2.88
N LEU A 74 25.64 -6.13 1.75
CA LEU A 74 24.52 -5.45 1.11
C LEU A 74 23.37 -6.41 0.78
N ALA A 75 23.69 -7.63 0.31
CA ALA A 75 22.68 -8.66 0.06
C ALA A 75 21.96 -9.11 1.35
N THR A 76 22.69 -9.20 2.47
CA THR A 76 22.10 -9.49 3.79
C THR A 76 21.19 -8.34 4.25
N ASP A 77 21.67 -7.09 4.18
CA ASP A 77 20.89 -5.92 4.57
C ASP A 77 19.61 -5.79 3.74
N HIS A 78 19.68 -6.10 2.44
CA HIS A 78 18.51 -6.16 1.56
C HIS A 78 17.49 -7.22 2.00
N ARG A 79 17.94 -8.41 2.39
CA ARG A 79 17.03 -9.45 2.90
C ARG A 79 16.35 -9.01 4.20
N ASP A 80 17.07 -8.33 5.07
CA ASP A 80 16.55 -7.81 6.34
C ASP A 80 15.53 -6.67 6.16
N LEU A 81 15.51 -6.02 5.00
CA LEU A 81 14.46 -5.06 4.65
C LEU A 81 13.12 -5.75 4.41
N HIS A 82 13.07 -6.96 3.86
CA HIS A 82 11.81 -7.68 3.63
C HIS A 82 10.98 -7.83 4.91
N SER A 83 11.63 -8.16 6.04
CA SER A 83 10.95 -8.24 7.34
C SER A 83 10.31 -6.92 7.77
N THR A 84 10.95 -5.79 7.43
CA THR A 84 10.44 -4.44 7.73
C THR A 84 9.27 -4.10 6.80
N VAL A 85 9.37 -4.42 5.52
CA VAL A 85 8.29 -4.24 4.53
C VAL A 85 7.06 -5.09 4.89
N SER A 86 7.26 -6.33 5.34
CA SER A 86 6.14 -7.19 5.78
C SER A 86 5.37 -6.60 6.97
N LYS A 87 6.00 -5.79 7.84
CA LYS A 87 5.30 -5.11 8.93
C LYS A 87 4.31 -4.06 8.43
N VAL A 88 4.62 -3.38 7.33
CA VAL A 88 3.69 -2.45 6.67
C VAL A 88 2.45 -3.20 6.19
N GLY A 89 2.64 -4.32 5.48
CA GLY A 89 1.52 -5.16 5.03
C GLY A 89 0.63 -5.62 6.19
N LYS A 90 1.24 -6.15 7.25
CA LYS A 90 0.52 -6.54 8.47
C LYS A 90 -0.20 -5.37 9.14
N ALA A 91 0.37 -4.17 9.12
CA ALA A 91 -0.27 -2.98 9.65
C ALA A 91 -1.47 -2.56 8.80
N ILE A 92 -1.41 -2.72 7.47
CA ILE A 92 -2.55 -2.50 6.58
C ILE A 92 -3.65 -3.49 6.93
N ASP A 93 -3.35 -4.80 6.94
CA ASP A 93 -4.34 -5.86 7.21
C ASP A 93 -5.07 -5.65 8.55
N ARG A 94 -4.32 -5.23 9.59
CA ARG A 94 -4.87 -5.01 10.93
C ARG A 94 -5.75 -3.75 11.02
N ASN A 95 -5.41 -2.69 10.31
CA ASN A 95 -6.05 -1.38 10.47
C ASN A 95 -7.14 -1.11 9.42
N PHE A 96 -7.15 -1.86 8.32
CA PHE A 96 -8.10 -1.72 7.22
C PHE A 96 -8.92 -3.00 7.03
N ILE A 97 -9.47 -3.52 8.13
CA ILE A 97 -10.48 -4.57 8.09
C ILE A 97 -11.76 -3.95 7.52
N ALA A 98 -12.33 -4.55 6.48
CA ALA A 98 -13.64 -4.14 5.96
C ALA A 98 -14.70 -4.41 7.03
N ASP A 99 -15.11 -3.38 7.76
CA ASP A 99 -16.18 -3.46 8.76
C ASP A 99 -17.54 -3.54 8.05
N PHE A 100 -17.93 -4.77 7.71
CA PHE A 100 -19.30 -5.08 7.28
C PHE A 100 -20.26 -5.22 8.48
N ALA A 101 -19.79 -5.18 9.73
CA ALA A 101 -20.65 -5.25 10.92
C ALA A 101 -21.59 -4.03 10.99
N SER A 102 -21.11 -2.87 10.53
CA SER A 102 -21.93 -1.67 10.34
C SER A 102 -23.16 -1.89 9.42
N THR A 103 -23.10 -2.84 8.48
CA THR A 103 -24.23 -3.22 7.60
C THR A 103 -25.14 -4.32 8.17
N SER A 104 -24.71 -5.03 9.20
CA SER A 104 -25.43 -6.18 9.79
C SER A 104 -26.02 -5.92 11.17
N ARG A 105 -25.82 -4.71 11.71
CA ARG A 105 -26.50 -4.23 12.90
C ARG A 105 -28.01 -4.07 12.65
N GLU A 106 -28.82 -4.92 13.28
CA GLU A 106 -30.29 -4.87 13.18
C GLU A 106 -30.87 -3.50 13.60
N ASP A 107 -30.15 -2.77 14.46
CA ASP A 107 -30.57 -1.47 14.95
C ASP A 107 -30.24 -0.29 14.01
N VAL A 108 -29.35 -0.48 13.01
CA VAL A 108 -28.93 0.59 12.08
C VAL A 108 -30.09 1.10 11.23
N PHE A 109 -31.03 0.22 10.87
CA PHE A 109 -32.27 0.56 10.18
C PHE A 109 -33.50 0.57 11.11
N SER A 110 -33.30 0.36 12.41
CA SER A 110 -34.39 0.45 13.37
C SER A 110 -34.77 1.92 13.61
N GLY A 111 -36.07 2.20 13.48
CA GLY A 111 -36.64 3.53 13.62
C GLY A 111 -37.42 3.97 12.37
N PRO A 112 -38.60 4.61 12.54
CA PRO A 112 -39.49 4.94 11.43
C PRO A 112 -38.83 5.87 10.39
N GLU A 113 -37.93 6.77 10.81
CA GLU A 113 -37.20 7.66 9.89
C GLU A 113 -36.12 6.94 9.07
N LYS A 114 -35.42 5.97 9.66
CA LYS A 114 -34.32 5.25 8.99
C LYS A 114 -34.83 4.12 8.09
N SER A 115 -35.89 3.45 8.51
CA SER A 115 -36.60 2.46 7.68
C SER A 115 -37.15 3.10 6.40
N HIS A 116 -37.61 4.35 6.47
CA HIS A 116 -38.03 5.12 5.28
C HIS A 116 -36.90 5.28 4.25
N LEU A 117 -35.72 5.71 4.70
CA LEU A 117 -34.56 5.92 3.83
C LEU A 117 -34.08 4.61 3.20
N LEU A 118 -34.08 3.51 3.96
CA LEU A 118 -33.76 2.19 3.41
C LEU A 118 -34.72 1.79 2.29
N ASN A 119 -36.02 1.91 2.55
CA ASN A 119 -37.06 1.63 1.56
C ASN A 119 -36.93 2.51 0.31
N GLN A 120 -36.54 3.78 0.47
CA GLN A 120 -36.27 4.70 -0.64
C GLN A 120 -35.13 4.19 -1.53
N VAL A 121 -34.02 3.78 -0.91
CA VAL A 121 -32.84 3.27 -1.61
C VAL A 121 -33.17 1.97 -2.35
N ILE A 122 -33.98 1.10 -1.75
CA ILE A 122 -34.45 -0.14 -2.37
C ILE A 122 -35.34 0.16 -3.59
N CYS A 123 -36.33 1.06 -3.47
CA CYS A 123 -37.15 1.50 -4.61
C CYS A 123 -36.28 2.09 -5.73
N GLN A 124 -35.34 2.97 -5.41
CA GLN A 124 -34.41 3.57 -6.38
C GLN A 124 -33.49 2.53 -7.03
N HIS A 125 -33.17 1.43 -6.34
CA HIS A 125 -32.43 0.33 -6.93
C HIS A 125 -33.28 -0.41 -7.98
N PHE A 126 -34.53 -0.76 -7.66
CA PHE A 126 -35.42 -1.42 -8.62
C PHE A 126 -35.73 -0.56 -9.85
N TYR A 127 -35.92 0.75 -9.68
CA TYR A 127 -36.03 1.66 -10.83
C TYR A 127 -34.78 1.65 -11.72
N ARG A 128 -33.58 1.63 -11.14
CA ARG A 128 -32.32 1.56 -11.90
C ARG A 128 -32.12 0.23 -12.63
N GLN A 129 -32.66 -0.86 -12.09
CA GLN A 129 -32.61 -2.18 -12.73
C GLN A 129 -33.72 -2.40 -13.78
N GLY A 130 -34.60 -1.41 -13.98
CA GLY A 130 -35.73 -1.52 -14.91
C GLY A 130 -36.90 -2.35 -14.38
N MET A 131 -36.89 -2.73 -13.11
CA MET A 131 -37.97 -3.47 -12.42
C MET A 131 -39.05 -2.50 -11.93
N LEU A 132 -39.72 -1.83 -12.87
CA LEU A 132 -40.62 -0.71 -12.59
C LEU A 132 -41.89 -1.14 -11.85
N ASP A 133 -42.42 -2.31 -12.17
CA ASP A 133 -43.59 -2.93 -11.53
C ASP A 133 -43.38 -3.18 -10.03
N ILE A 134 -42.23 -3.78 -9.69
CA ILE A 134 -41.85 -4.06 -8.31
C ILE A 134 -41.56 -2.76 -7.55
N ALA A 135 -40.92 -1.79 -8.20
CA ALA A 135 -40.64 -0.50 -7.61
C ALA A 135 -41.92 0.31 -7.31
N ASP A 136 -42.88 0.31 -8.24
CA ASP A 136 -44.15 1.03 -8.11
C ASP A 136 -45.04 0.37 -7.04
N GLU A 137 -45.13 -0.96 -6.99
CA GLU A 137 -45.89 -1.70 -5.96
C GLU A 137 -45.30 -1.48 -4.56
N LEU A 138 -43.97 -1.52 -4.44
CA LEU A 138 -43.26 -1.26 -3.20
C LEU A 138 -43.51 0.18 -2.73
N ALA A 139 -43.40 1.17 -3.62
CA ALA A 139 -43.68 2.57 -3.30
C ALA A 139 -45.13 2.79 -2.84
N ALA A 140 -46.10 2.16 -3.49
CA ALA A 140 -47.51 2.22 -3.12
C ALA A 140 -47.77 1.65 -1.71
N THR A 141 -47.22 0.46 -1.44
CA THR A 141 -47.32 -0.21 -0.13
C THR A 141 -46.72 0.67 0.97
N ILE A 142 -45.56 1.27 0.71
CA ILE A 142 -44.89 2.16 1.64
C ILE A 142 -45.74 3.41 1.93
N ILE A 143 -46.27 4.07 0.89
CA ILE A 143 -47.13 5.27 1.04
C ILE A 143 -48.36 4.98 1.91
N ASP A 144 -48.98 3.81 1.76
CA ASP A 144 -50.13 3.40 2.58
C ASP A 144 -49.76 3.23 4.06
N ILE A 145 -48.59 2.64 4.34
CA ILE A 145 -48.04 2.51 5.70
C ILE A 145 -47.77 3.90 6.31
N PHE A 146 -47.17 4.83 5.55
CA PHE A 146 -46.93 6.21 6.01
C PHE A 146 -48.24 6.95 6.34
N ARG A 147 -49.27 6.79 5.51
CA ARG A 147 -50.60 7.37 5.73
C ARG A 147 -51.25 6.83 7.00
N LYS A 148 -51.14 5.52 7.27
CA LYS A 148 -51.66 4.87 8.49
C LYS A 148 -50.93 5.31 9.76
N GLN A 149 -49.67 5.72 9.66
CA GLN A 149 -48.85 6.16 10.79
C GLN A 149 -48.83 7.70 11.00
N GLY A 150 -49.57 8.47 10.18
CA GLY A 150 -49.62 9.93 10.30
C GLY A 150 -48.31 10.64 9.90
N LEU A 151 -47.41 9.95 9.20
CA LEU A 151 -46.11 10.44 8.77
C LEU A 151 -46.21 11.01 7.33
N LYS A 152 -45.37 11.99 6.99
CA LYS A 152 -45.38 12.59 5.64
C LYS A 152 -45.01 11.52 4.59
N PRO A 153 -45.77 11.37 3.49
CA PRO A 153 -45.49 10.38 2.46
C PRO A 153 -44.20 10.70 1.69
N MET A 154 -43.53 9.65 1.20
CA MET A 154 -42.34 9.75 0.36
C MET A 154 -42.67 10.53 -0.93
N LYS A 155 -41.81 11.48 -1.32
CA LYS A 155 -41.78 11.98 -2.70
C LYS A 155 -40.94 11.01 -3.53
N ALA A 156 -41.58 10.01 -4.11
CA ALA A 156 -40.95 9.17 -5.13
C ALA A 156 -40.88 9.97 -6.43
N GLU A 157 -39.85 10.80 -6.59
CA GLU A 157 -39.57 11.41 -7.88
C GLU A 157 -39.03 10.32 -8.81
N ARG A 158 -39.78 10.01 -9.88
CA ARG A 158 -39.25 9.35 -11.07
C ARG A 158 -38.21 10.30 -11.66
N ASN A 159 -36.99 10.25 -11.13
CA ASN A 159 -35.86 10.84 -11.82
C ASN A 159 -35.68 10.00 -13.07
N HIS A 160 -36.21 10.52 -14.18
CA HIS A 160 -35.88 10.08 -15.53
C HIS A 160 -34.36 10.24 -15.69
N LEU A 161 -33.62 9.22 -15.31
CA LEU A 161 -32.32 8.95 -15.91
C LEU A 161 -32.61 8.37 -17.30
N GLN A 162 -33.09 9.24 -18.20
CA GLN A 162 -32.85 9.07 -19.62
C GLN A 162 -31.34 9.28 -19.81
N ASN A 163 -30.60 8.19 -19.73
CA ASN A 163 -29.45 8.00 -20.62
C ASN A 163 -30.00 7.51 -21.97
#